data_AF-A0A3M2CT18-F1
#
_entry.id   AF-A0A3M2CT18-F1
#
_cell.length_a   1.000
_cell.length_b   1.000
_cell.length_c   1.000
_cell.angle_alpha   90.00
_cell.angle_beta   90.00
_cell.angle_gamma   90.00
#
_symmetry.space_group_name_H-M   'P 1'
#
loop_
_entity.id
_entity.type
_entity.pdbx_description
1 polymer ?
#
loop_
_entity_poly.entity_id
_entity_poly.type
_entity_poly.pdbx_seq_one_letter_code
_entity_poly.pdbx_strand_id
1 'polypeptide(L)'
;MPSIGLGEWIFIFLIVLVIFGPSSLPKIGRGLGKGIREFKDALSGIGSAIEREEADKEKAKPSPSAVADGTSVPREEASESSKKTDA
;
A
#
# COMPACT_ATOMS: atom_id res chain seq x y z
N MET A 1 26.94 22.21 6.44
CA MET A 1 26.05 21.53 7.41
C MET A 1 26.82 20.32 7.94
N PRO A 2 27.03 20.17 9.25
CA PRO A 2 27.64 18.95 9.77
C PRO A 2 26.72 17.76 9.44
N SER A 3 27.23 16.86 8.61
CA SER A 3 26.54 15.63 8.22
C SER A 3 26.83 14.57 9.27
N ILE A 4 25.85 14.28 10.11
CA ILE A 4 25.94 13.18 11.09
C ILE A 4 26.09 11.89 10.30
N GLY A 5 27.29 11.33 10.35
CA GLY A 5 27.63 10.10 9.65
C GLY A 5 27.27 8.87 10.47
N LEU A 6 27.45 7.69 9.87
CA LEU A 6 27.37 6.40 10.58
C LEU A 6 28.30 6.37 11.81
N GLY A 7 29.43 7.08 11.78
CA GLY A 7 30.38 7.17 12.89
C GLY A 7 29.77 7.78 14.15
N GLU A 8 29.11 8.94 14.06
CA GLU A 8 28.39 9.54 15.20
C GLU A 8 27.29 8.62 15.74
N TRP A 9 26.51 7.97 14.86
CA TRP A 9 25.48 7.04 15.30
C TRP A 9 26.06 5.90 16.14
N ILE A 10 27.17 5.30 15.69
CA ILE A 10 27.86 4.24 16.43
C ILE A 10 28.35 4.76 17.79
N PHE A 11 28.89 5.97 17.85
CA PHE A 11 29.36 6.57 19.10
C PHE A 11 28.23 6.78 20.12
N ILE A 12 27.08 7.29 19.66
CA ILE A 12 25.88 7.48 20.49
C ILE A 12 25.36 6.12 20.98
N PHE A 13 25.26 5.13 20.09
CA PHE A 13 24.89 3.78 20.48
C PHE A 13 25.83 3.23 21.54
N LEU A 14 27.15 3.41 21.39
CA LEU A 14 28.13 2.93 22.36
C LEU A 14 27.86 3.48 23.77
N ILE A 15 27.57 4.78 23.90
CA ILE A 15 27.23 5.41 25.18
C ILE A 15 25.96 4.79 25.78
N VAL A 16 24.92 4.62 24.96
CA VAL A 16 23.66 3.97 25.37
C VAL A 16 23.93 2.53 25.82
N LEU A 17 24.75 1.78 25.09
CA LEU A 17 25.13 0.41 25.43
C LEU A 17 25.96 0.33 26.71
N VAL A 18 26.73 1.36 27.07
CA VAL A 18 27.47 1.38 28.35
C VAL A 18 26.50 1.54 29.52
N ILE A 19 25.49 2.41 29.38
CA ILE A 19 24.48 2.65 30.42
C ILE A 19 23.54 1.45 30.57
N PHE A 20 23.01 0.94 29.46
CA PHE A 20 22.02 -0.14 29.46
C PHE A 20 22.64 -1.53 29.38
N GLY A 21 23.90 -1.65 28.98
CA GLY A 21 24.59 -2.91 28.72
C GLY A 21 24.32 -3.51 27.33
N PRO A 22 25.30 -4.15 26.68
CA PRO A 22 25.11 -4.80 25.37
C PRO A 22 24.13 -5.96 25.42
N SER A 23 23.91 -6.57 26.59
CA SER A 23 22.96 -7.66 26.79
C SER A 23 21.50 -7.21 26.81
N SER A 24 21.22 -5.91 26.92
CA SER A 24 19.85 -5.37 26.99
C SER A 24 19.21 -5.26 25.61
N LEU A 25 19.97 -4.90 24.57
CA LEU A 25 19.49 -4.90 23.18
C LEU A 25 18.91 -6.26 22.73
N PRO A 26 19.59 -7.41 22.86
CA PRO A 26 19.03 -8.70 22.46
C PRO A 26 17.92 -9.19 23.39
N LYS A 27 17.82 -8.69 24.63
CA LYS A 27 16.67 -8.99 25.51
C LYS A 27 15.41 -8.30 25.00
N ILE A 28 15.48 -6.99 24.72
CA ILE A 28 14.36 -6.20 24.23
C ILE A 28 13.99 -6.63 22.80
N GLY A 29 14.99 -6.85 21.94
CA GLY A 29 14.79 -7.28 20.56
C GLY A 29 14.11 -8.64 20.44
N ARG A 30 14.37 -9.59 21.35
CA ARG A 30 13.66 -10.88 21.36
C ARG A 30 12.18 -10.73 21.72
N GLY A 31 11.83 -9.83 22.65
CA GLY A 31 10.44 -9.55 23.00
C GLY A 31 9.71 -8.84 21.87
N LEU A 32 10.30 -7.75 21.37
CA LEU A 32 9.76 -6.97 20.27
C LEU A 32 9.63 -7.80 18.98
N GLY A 33 10.62 -8.63 18.67
CA GLY A 33 10.61 -9.50 17.49
C GLY A 33 9.49 -10.54 17.51
N LYS A 34 9.18 -11.11 18.69
CA LYS A 34 8.01 -11.99 18.85
C LYS A 34 6.72 -11.22 18.64
N GLY A 35 6.56 -10.05 19.26
CA GLY A 35 5.38 -9.21 19.11
C GLY A 35 5.15 -8.76 17.66
N ILE A 36 6.20 -8.31 16.96
CA ILE A 36 6.12 -7.95 15.53
C ILE A 36 5.73 -9.15 14.68
N ARG A 37 6.23 -10.35 15.00
CA ARG A 37 5.89 -11.56 14.25
C ARG A 37 4.44 -11.96 14.43
N GLU A 38 3.95 -12.00 15.67
CA GLU A 38 2.53 -12.27 15.97
C GLU A 38 1.62 -11.20 15.35
N PHE A 39 2.01 -9.94 15.39
CA PHE A 39 1.28 -8.84 14.75
C PHE A 39 1.20 -9.02 13.23
N LYS A 40 2.32 -9.37 12.58
CA LYS A 40 2.35 -9.65 11.14
C LYS A 40 1.47 -10.84 10.78
N ASP A 41 1.56 -11.92 11.57
CA ASP A 41 0.80 -13.15 11.32
C ASP A 41 -0.72 -12.88 11.46
N ALA A 42 -1.14 -12.07 12.44
CA ALA A 42 -2.52 -11.62 12.59
C ALA A 42 -2.99 -10.76 11.41
N LEU A 43 -2.17 -9.79 10.97
CA LEU A 43 -2.49 -8.96 9.80
C LEU A 43 -2.60 -9.78 8.51
N SER A 44 -1.73 -10.77 8.30
CA SER A 44 -1.80 -11.66 7.14
C SER A 44 -3.06 -12.54 7.14
N GLY A 45 -3.51 -12.98 8.32
CA GLY A 45 -4.78 -13.69 8.47
C GLY A 45 -5.99 -12.84 8.07
N ILE A 46 -6.00 -11.55 8.44
CA ILE A 46 -7.07 -10.62 8.10
C ILE A 46 -7.06 -10.28 6.60
N GLY A 47 -5.89 -9.97 6.04
CA GLY A 47 -5.78 -9.65 4.61
C GLY A 47 -6.28 -10.80 3.72
N SER A 48 -5.94 -12.04 4.07
CA SER A 48 -6.41 -13.22 3.34
C SER A 48 -7.89 -13.55 3.56
N ALA A 49 -8.50 -13.12 4.67
CA ALA A 49 -9.95 -13.24 4.88
C ALA A 49 -10.73 -12.24 4.01
N ILE A 50 -10.27 -10.99 3.93
CA ILE A 50 -10.87 -9.94 3.11
C ILE A 50 -10.79 -10.32 1.62
N GLU A 51 -9.63 -10.79 1.16
CA GLU A 51 -9.42 -11.20 -0.24
C GLU A 51 -10.29 -12.41 -0.64
N ARG A 52 -10.57 -13.32 0.30
CA ARG A 52 -11.47 -14.46 0.08
C ARG A 52 -12.95 -14.06 0.07
N GLU A 53 -13.34 -13.09 0.89
CA GLU A 53 -14.72 -12.59 0.93
C GLU A 53 -15.07 -11.79 -0.34
N GLU A 54 -14.09 -11.05 -0.90
CA GLU A 54 -14.24 -10.35 -2.18
C GLU A 54 -14.36 -11.33 -3.37
N ALA A 55 -13.56 -12.40 -3.39
CA ALA A 55 -13.61 -13.42 -4.43
C ALA A 55 -14.90 -14.25 -4.44
N ASP A 56 -15.58 -14.40 -3.29
CA ASP A 56 -16.88 -15.08 -3.19
C ASP A 56 -18.04 -14.18 -3.65
N LYS A 57 -17.93 -12.86 -3.47
CA LYS A 57 -18.93 -11.88 -3.92
C LYS A 57 -18.93 -11.68 -5.45
N GLU A 58 -17.86 -12.01 -6.15
CA GLU A 58 -17.76 -11.85 -7.61
C GLU A 58 -18.45 -13.00 -8.39
N LYS A 59 -18.65 -14.18 -7.80
CA LYS A 59 -19.29 -15.34 -8.47
C LYS A 59 -20.82 -15.31 -8.51
N ALA A 60 -21.46 -14.29 -7.95
CA ALA A 60 -22.92 -14.15 -7.91
C ALA A 60 -23.49 -13.09 -8.88
N LYS A 61 -22.80 -12.77 -9.98
CA LYS A 61 -23.42 -12.02 -11.09
C LYS A 61 -24.01 -13.01 -12.10
N PRO A 62 -25.35 -13.11 -12.23
CA PRO A 62 -25.96 -13.87 -13.32
C PRO A 62 -25.55 -13.22 -14.63
N SER A 63 -25.00 -14.03 -15.53
CA SER A 63 -24.73 -13.68 -16.92
C SER A 63 -26.05 -13.24 -17.60
N PRO A 64 -26.18 -11.98 -18.05
CA PRO A 64 -27.17 -11.63 -19.04
C PRO A 64 -26.50 -11.77 -20.41
N SER A 65 -26.39 -13.03 -20.86
CA SER A 65 -26.34 -13.30 -22.29
C SER A 65 -27.76 -13.10 -22.82
N ALA A 66 -28.07 -11.90 -23.34
CA ALA A 66 -29.10 -11.62 -24.35
C ALA A 66 -29.56 -10.15 -24.30
N VAL A 67 -28.78 -9.24 -24.90
CA VAL A 67 -29.37 -8.13 -25.66
C VAL A 67 -28.37 -7.70 -26.74
N ALA A 68 -28.41 -8.44 -27.85
CA ALA A 68 -28.13 -7.88 -29.15
C ALA A 68 -29.48 -7.44 -29.72
N ASP A 69 -29.74 -6.13 -29.71
CA ASP A 69 -30.70 -5.43 -30.57
C ASP A 69 -30.36 -3.95 -30.36
N GLY A 70 -29.74 -3.25 -31.31
CA GLY A 70 -30.38 -2.82 -32.53
C GLY A 70 -30.29 -1.28 -32.55
N THR A 71 -29.41 -0.77 -33.40
CA THR A 71 -29.54 0.50 -34.14
C THR A 71 -30.26 1.68 -33.48
N SER A 72 -29.51 2.75 -33.18
CA SER A 72 -29.80 4.08 -33.74
C SER A 72 -28.63 5.04 -33.49
N VAL A 73 -27.81 5.24 -34.52
CA VAL A 73 -27.08 6.50 -34.72
C VAL A 73 -28.05 7.45 -35.43
N PRO A 74 -28.33 8.62 -34.85
CA PRO A 74 -28.26 9.88 -35.61
C PRO A 74 -27.34 10.86 -34.85
N ARG A 75 -26.18 11.26 -35.40
CA ARG A 75 -25.99 12.41 -36.30
C ARG A 75 -26.59 13.71 -35.77
N GLU A 76 -25.72 14.50 -35.15
CA GLU A 76 -25.77 15.95 -34.97
C GLU A 76 -24.28 16.36 -35.09
N GLU A 77 -23.69 16.70 -36.25
CA GLU A 77 -23.87 17.90 -37.07
C GLU A 77 -24.25 19.12 -36.22
N ALA A 78 -23.48 20.20 -36.09
CA ALA A 78 -22.28 20.62 -36.79
C ALA A 78 -21.70 21.86 -36.07
N SER A 79 -20.47 22.19 -36.45
CA SER A 79 -19.99 23.56 -36.75
C SER A 79 -20.22 24.69 -35.72
N GLU A 80 -19.10 25.24 -35.25
CA GLU A 80 -18.60 26.56 -35.68
C GLU A 80 -18.05 27.40 -34.51
N SER A 81 -17.01 28.18 -34.83
CA SER A 81 -16.57 29.38 -34.11
C SER A 81 -15.55 29.15 -32.98
N SER A 82 -14.36 29.76 -32.94
CA SER A 82 -13.68 30.71 -33.82
C SER A 82 -12.29 30.99 -33.23
N LYS A 83 -11.29 31.08 -34.11
CA LYS A 83 -10.21 32.08 -34.12
C LYS A 83 -9.09 32.10 -33.06
N LYS A 84 -7.87 32.02 -33.64
CA LYS A 84 -6.70 32.93 -33.48
C LYS A 84 -5.88 32.69 -32.20
N THR A 85 -4.55 32.67 -32.18
CA THR A 85 -3.48 33.48 -32.80
C THR A 85 -2.17 32.67 -32.62
N ASP A 86 -1.41 32.37 -33.67
CA ASP A 86 -0.18 33.11 -34.06
C ASP A 86 0.59 33.76 -32.88
N ALA A 87 1.69 33.12 -32.47
CA ALA A 87 2.95 33.72 -32.02
C ALA A 87 4.02 32.63 -31.86
#